data_AF-A0AAV8WWA6-F1
#
_entry.id   AF-A0AAV8WWA6-F1
#
_cell.length_a   1.000
_cell.length_b   1.000
_cell.length_c   1.000
_cell.angle_alpha   90.00
_cell.angle_beta   90.00
_cell.angle_gamma   90.00
#
_symmetry.space_group_name_H-M   'P 1'
#
loop_
_entity.id
_entity.type
_entity.pdbx_description
1 polymer ?
#
loop_
_entity_poly.entity_id
_entity_poly.type
_entity_poly.pdbx_seq_one_letter_code
_entity_poly.pdbx_strand_id
1 'polypeptide(L)'
;MSTERAKLAPGEKPFYVGWSNCNDEAGKILQKYYEKPYFLSTNAENIDLSWIFMGGPGHGAHMHLSGRKVWRLAPPPECLYKCKPLEVTVEPGEIIVVDTNRWYHQTFILPGEISITIGSEFD
;
A
#
# COMPACT_ATOMS: atom_id res chain seq x y z
N MET A 1 9.22 11.33 17.62
CA MET A 1 9.98 11.34 16.34
C MET A 1 10.54 12.74 16.15
N SER A 2 11.81 12.91 15.79
CA SER A 2 12.38 14.23 15.47
C SER A 2 11.89 14.72 14.10
N THR A 3 11.93 16.03 13.88
CA THR A 3 11.52 16.65 12.60
C THR A 3 12.42 16.21 11.45
N GLU A 4 13.70 16.05 11.72
CA GLU A 4 14.78 15.68 10.82
C GLU A 4 14.57 14.25 10.34
N ARG A 5 14.25 13.34 11.26
CA ARG A 5 13.88 11.97 10.94
C ARG A 5 12.56 11.89 10.18
N ALA A 6 11.56 12.70 10.55
CA ALA A 6 10.28 12.76 9.83
C ALA A 6 10.46 13.23 8.38
N LYS A 7 11.46 14.08 8.12
CA LYS A 7 11.83 14.58 6.78
C LYS A 7 12.84 13.71 6.03
N LEU A 8 13.22 12.55 6.56
CA LEU A 8 14.23 11.65 5.99
C LEU A 8 15.58 12.36 5.72
N ALA A 9 16.00 13.24 6.63
CA ALA A 9 17.27 13.95 6.49
C ALA A 9 18.48 12.98 6.38
N PRO A 10 19.54 13.31 5.62
CA PRO A 10 20.71 12.45 5.49
C PRO A 10 21.31 12.08 6.87
N GLY A 11 21.58 10.78 7.07
CA GLY A 11 22.13 10.26 8.33
C GLY A 11 21.08 9.83 9.36
N GLU A 12 19.81 10.18 9.17
CA GLU A 12 18.71 9.71 10.02
C GLU A 12 18.28 8.28 9.66
N LYS A 13 17.75 7.56 10.66
CA LYS A 13 17.21 6.21 10.45
C LYS A 13 15.84 6.29 9.77
N PRO A 14 15.55 5.41 8.78
CA PRO A 14 14.24 5.37 8.15
C PRO A 14 13.14 5.10 9.17
N PHE A 15 11.92 5.50 8.83
CA PHE A 15 10.72 5.19 9.59
C PHE A 15 9.65 4.62 8.67
N TYR A 16 8.78 3.82 9.26
CA TYR A 16 7.64 3.24 8.58
C TYR A 16 6.50 3.14 9.60
N VAL A 17 5.33 3.64 9.23
CA VAL A 17 4.11 3.59 10.03
C VAL A 17 2.99 2.95 9.23
N GLY A 18 2.21 2.10 9.89
CA GLY A 18 0.96 1.55 9.37
C GLY A 18 -0.13 1.83 10.38
N TRP A 19 -1.28 2.29 9.91
CA TRP A 19 -2.44 2.61 10.72
C TRP A 19 -3.68 1.99 10.11
N SER A 20 -4.35 1.15 10.90
CA SER A 20 -5.70 0.65 10.60
C SER A 20 -6.72 1.69 11.04
N ASN A 21 -7.58 2.13 10.14
CA ASN A 21 -8.61 3.09 10.47
C ASN A 21 -9.88 2.38 10.97
N CYS A 22 -10.15 2.49 12.27
CA CYS A 22 -11.41 2.07 12.87
C CYS A 22 -12.40 3.23 13.08
N ASN A 23 -12.17 4.39 12.46
CA ASN A 23 -12.97 5.60 12.61
C ASN A 23 -13.59 6.04 11.27
N ASP A 24 -14.93 6.04 11.20
CA ASP A 24 -15.67 6.37 9.97
C ASP A 24 -15.37 7.76 9.43
N GLU A 25 -15.15 8.75 10.30
CA GLU A 25 -14.88 10.13 9.89
C GLU A 25 -13.53 10.24 9.19
N ALA A 26 -12.50 9.60 9.75
CA ALA A 26 -11.21 9.52 9.11
C ALA A 26 -11.27 8.72 7.81
N GLY A 27 -12.06 7.64 7.76
CA GLY A 27 -12.28 6.84 6.54
C GLY A 27 -12.87 7.68 5.40
N LYS A 28 -13.90 8.49 5.70
CA LYS A 28 -14.51 9.44 4.75
C LYS A 28 -13.54 10.51 4.26
N ILE A 29 -12.56 10.91 5.09
CA ILE A 29 -11.50 11.84 4.66
C ILE A 29 -10.55 11.13 3.69
N LEU A 30 -10.17 9.89 3.97
CA LEU A 30 -9.28 9.10 3.12
C LEU A 30 -9.86 8.80 1.74
N GLN A 31 -11.15 8.50 1.67
CA GLN A 31 -11.88 8.29 0.40
C GLN A 31 -11.87 9.51 -0.53
N LYS A 32 -11.52 10.71 -0.05
CA LYS A 32 -11.39 11.88 -0.93
C LYS A 32 -10.12 11.85 -1.79
N TYR A 33 -9.16 10.97 -1.45
CA TYR A 33 -7.85 10.92 -2.10
C TYR A 33 -7.69 9.74 -3.07
N TYR A 34 -8.69 8.87 -3.20
CA TYR A 34 -8.69 7.80 -4.19
C TYR A 34 -10.11 7.57 -4.71
N GLU A 35 -10.22 7.03 -5.91
CA GLU A 35 -11.49 6.59 -6.47
C GLU A 35 -11.54 5.07 -6.44
N LYS A 36 -12.68 4.50 -6.04
CA LYS A 36 -12.92 3.06 -6.18
C LYS A 36 -12.88 2.70 -7.67
N PRO A 37 -12.09 1.69 -8.07
CA PRO A 37 -12.09 1.21 -9.45
C PRO A 37 -13.49 0.78 -9.92
N TYR A 38 -13.89 1.20 -11.12
CA TYR A 38 -15.25 1.00 -11.67
C TYR A 38 -15.70 -0.46 -11.77
N PHE A 39 -14.76 -1.41 -11.78
CA PHE A 39 -15.03 -2.84 -11.88
C PHE A 39 -15.32 -3.50 -10.52
N LEU A 40 -15.11 -2.80 -9.41
CA LEU A 40 -15.49 -3.28 -8.08
C LEU A 40 -16.95 -2.94 -7.79
N SER A 41 -17.66 -3.85 -7.12
CA SER A 41 -19.08 -3.65 -6.83
C SER A 41 -19.28 -2.47 -5.85
N THR A 42 -20.44 -1.82 -5.93
CA THR A 42 -20.76 -0.72 -5.01
C THR A 42 -20.79 -1.16 -3.56
N ASN A 43 -21.07 -2.44 -3.31
CA ASN A 43 -21.27 -3.02 -1.97
C ASN A 43 -20.02 -3.74 -1.44
N ALA A 44 -18.96 -3.87 -2.25
CA ALA A 44 -17.76 -4.59 -1.86
C ALA A 44 -16.86 -3.78 -0.92
N GLU A 45 -17.05 -2.47 -0.82
CA GLU A 45 -16.15 -1.60 -0.07
C GLU A 45 -16.53 -1.54 1.41
N ASN A 46 -15.62 -1.96 2.27
CA ASN A 46 -15.75 -1.83 3.70
C ASN A 46 -14.93 -0.63 4.20
N ILE A 47 -15.60 0.47 4.56
CA ILE A 47 -14.97 1.69 5.09
C ILE A 47 -14.10 1.39 6.32
N ASP A 48 -14.53 0.42 7.13
CA ASP A 48 -13.87 0.02 8.38
C ASP A 48 -12.54 -0.71 8.15
N LEU A 49 -12.24 -1.10 6.91
CA LEU A 49 -11.01 -1.78 6.51
C LEU A 49 -10.08 -0.87 5.68
N SER A 50 -10.13 0.43 5.96
CA SER A 50 -9.18 1.38 5.36
C SER A 50 -7.86 1.41 6.15
N TRP A 51 -6.73 1.40 5.47
CA TRP A 51 -5.39 1.45 6.09
C TRP A 51 -4.57 2.57 5.48
N ILE A 52 -3.79 3.27 6.30
CA ILE A 52 -2.74 4.18 5.81
C ILE A 52 -1.39 3.58 6.12
N PHE A 53 -0.53 3.56 5.12
CA PHE A 53 0.89 3.33 5.32
C PHE A 53 1.70 4.53 4.86
N MET A 54 2.73 4.87 5.64
CA MET A 54 3.63 5.98 5.32
C MET A 54 5.05 5.68 5.76
N GLY A 55 6.04 6.02 4.95
CA GLY A 55 7.43 5.85 5.34
C GLY A 55 8.45 6.23 4.28
N GLY A 56 9.71 6.16 4.67
CA GLY A 56 10.84 6.36 3.77
C GLY A 56 11.26 5.10 3.01
N PRO A 57 12.31 5.19 2.17
CA PRO A 57 12.82 4.07 1.38
C PRO A 57 13.13 2.83 2.23
N GLY A 58 12.83 1.65 1.68
CA GLY A 58 13.01 0.36 2.37
C GLY A 58 11.77 -0.54 2.30
N HIS A 59 11.71 -1.56 3.16
CA HIS A 59 10.58 -2.49 3.20
C HIS A 59 9.31 -1.81 3.73
N GLY A 60 8.18 -2.05 3.05
CA GLY A 60 6.86 -1.52 3.44
C GLY A 60 5.73 -2.54 3.25
N ALA A 61 4.50 -2.09 3.46
CA ALA A 61 3.20 -2.78 3.42
C ALA A 61 2.20 -2.01 2.51
N HIS A 62 0.99 -2.54 2.29
CA HIS A 62 0.14 -2.44 1.07
C HIS A 62 -0.57 -1.12 0.71
N MET A 63 -0.71 -0.89 -0.62
CA MET A 63 -1.32 0.18 -1.48
C MET A 63 -0.51 1.46 -1.71
N HIS A 64 -1.04 2.54 -2.33
CA HIS A 64 -0.24 3.73 -2.72
C HIS A 64 -1.03 5.04 -2.94
N LEU A 65 -0.42 6.20 -2.64
CA LEU A 65 -0.89 7.57 -2.92
C LEU A 65 0.26 8.47 -3.41
N SER A 66 1.44 8.38 -2.79
CA SER A 66 2.64 9.15 -3.16
C SER A 66 3.90 8.32 -2.94
N GLY A 67 4.99 8.64 -3.63
CA GLY A 67 6.24 7.87 -3.64
C GLY A 67 6.31 6.87 -4.80
N ARG A 68 7.22 5.90 -4.77
CA ARG A 68 7.20 4.79 -5.75
C ARG A 68 7.41 3.49 -5.03
N LYS A 69 6.63 2.47 -5.37
CA LYS A 69 6.67 1.20 -4.63
C LYS A 69 6.70 0.01 -5.58
N VAL A 70 7.68 -0.85 -5.38
CA VAL A 70 7.73 -2.16 -6.03
C VAL A 70 6.87 -3.13 -5.24
N TRP A 71 5.97 -3.82 -5.95
CA TRP A 71 5.22 -4.96 -5.46
C TRP A 71 5.73 -6.22 -6.10
N ARG A 72 6.06 -7.20 -5.26
CA ARG A 72 6.41 -8.56 -5.68
C ARG A 72 5.31 -9.49 -5.23
N LEU A 73 4.72 -10.22 -6.16
CA LEU A 73 3.68 -11.20 -5.90
C LEU A 73 4.25 -12.60 -6.17
N ALA A 74 4.22 -13.46 -5.17
CA ALA A 74 4.62 -14.86 -5.28
C ALA A 74 3.37 -15.74 -5.39
N PRO A 75 3.41 -16.77 -6.26
CA PRO A 75 2.27 -17.65 -6.45
C PRO A 75 1.99 -18.50 -5.21
N PRO A 76 0.77 -19.04 -5.09
CA PRO A 76 0.43 -19.91 -3.97
C PRO A 76 1.16 -21.28 -4.11
N PRO A 77 1.41 -21.99 -2.98
CA PRO A 77 2.18 -23.24 -2.95
C PRO A 77 1.70 -24.30 -3.94
N GLU A 78 0.39 -24.38 -4.19
CA GLU A 78 -0.28 -25.33 -5.07
C GLU A 78 0.23 -25.27 -6.52
N CYS A 79 0.75 -24.10 -6.94
CA CYS A 79 1.31 -23.92 -8.28
C CYS A 79 2.74 -23.41 -8.28
N LEU A 80 3.48 -23.55 -7.17
CA LEU A 80 4.85 -23.01 -7.01
C LEU A 80 5.80 -23.34 -8.17
N TYR A 81 5.67 -24.54 -8.76
CA TYR A 81 6.53 -25.01 -9.85
C TYR A 81 6.00 -24.70 -11.27
N LYS A 82 4.81 -24.11 -11.39
CA LYS A 82 4.14 -23.81 -12.67
C LYS A 82 3.90 -22.32 -12.85
N CYS A 83 3.42 -21.65 -11.81
CA CYS A 83 3.18 -20.23 -11.79
C CYS A 83 4.50 -19.46 -11.67
N LYS A 84 4.53 -18.24 -12.22
CA LYS A 84 5.68 -17.34 -12.13
C LYS A 84 5.37 -16.21 -11.15
N PRO A 85 6.36 -15.70 -10.41
CA PRO A 85 6.18 -14.48 -9.64
C PRO A 85 5.91 -13.30 -10.57
N LEU A 86 5.19 -12.31 -10.05
CA LEU A 86 4.91 -11.04 -10.73
C LEU A 86 5.62 -9.92 -9.99
N GLU A 87 6.12 -8.93 -10.73
CA GLU A 87 6.69 -7.71 -10.16
C GLU A 87 6.11 -6.52 -10.91
N VAL A 88 5.68 -5.51 -10.16
CA VAL A 88 5.16 -4.25 -10.72
C VAL A 88 5.64 -3.08 -9.86
N THR A 89 6.05 -1.99 -10.50
CA THR A 89 6.28 -0.71 -9.82
C THR A 89 5.01 0.11 -9.94
N VAL A 90 4.44 0.47 -8.79
CA VAL A 90 3.26 1.34 -8.71
C VAL A 90 3.77 2.77 -8.53
N GLU A 91 3.43 3.62 -9.49
CA GLU A 91 3.77 5.04 -9.55
C GLU A 91 2.72 5.89 -8.81
N PRO A 92 3.02 7.16 -8.46
CA PRO A 92 2.03 8.06 -7.85
C PRO A 92 0.75 8.17 -8.67
N GLY A 93 -0.40 8.00 -8.01
CA GLY A 93 -1.72 8.04 -8.65
C GLY A 93 -2.17 6.74 -9.32
N GLU A 94 -1.31 5.73 -9.42
CA GLU A 94 -1.70 4.40 -9.90
C GLU A 94 -2.34 3.56 -8.79
N ILE A 95 -3.25 2.68 -9.19
CA ILE A 95 -3.94 1.74 -8.31
C ILE A 95 -3.56 0.31 -8.70
N ILE A 96 -3.20 -0.49 -7.71
CA ILE A 96 -3.02 -1.93 -7.86
C ILE A 96 -4.13 -2.66 -7.08
N VAL A 97 -4.76 -3.64 -7.71
CA VAL A 97 -5.73 -4.54 -7.08
C VAL A 97 -5.13 -5.94 -7.03
N VAL A 98 -5.04 -6.51 -5.83
CA VAL A 98 -4.42 -7.81 -5.59
C VAL A 98 -5.37 -8.66 -4.75
N ASP A 99 -5.61 -9.88 -5.21
CA ASP A 99 -6.27 -10.93 -4.42
C ASP A 99 -5.26 -11.50 -3.41
N THR A 100 -5.22 -10.89 -2.22
CA THR A 100 -4.30 -11.25 -1.12
C THR A 100 -4.60 -12.61 -0.49
N ASN A 101 -5.76 -13.22 -0.79
CA ASN A 101 -6.08 -14.60 -0.41
C ASN A 101 -5.37 -15.62 -1.31
N ARG A 102 -4.95 -15.22 -2.52
CA ARG A 102 -4.28 -16.10 -3.49
C ARG A 102 -2.80 -15.80 -3.67
N TRP A 103 -2.40 -14.54 -3.54
CA TRP A 103 -1.03 -14.12 -3.80
C TRP A 103 -0.32 -13.74 -2.51
N TYR A 104 0.86 -14.31 -2.31
CA TYR A 104 1.79 -13.78 -1.31
C TYR A 104 2.42 -12.52 -1.87
N HIS A 105 2.68 -11.54 -1.01
CA HIS A 105 3.20 -10.26 -1.47
C HIS A 105 4.32 -9.72 -0.59
N GLN A 106 5.16 -8.88 -1.19
CA GLN A 106 6.12 -8.03 -0.50
C GLN A 106 6.13 -6.68 -1.20
N THR A 107 6.35 -5.60 -0.44
CA THR A 107 6.53 -4.28 -1.03
C THR A 107 7.83 -3.61 -0.62
N PHE A 108 8.35 -2.77 -1.51
CA PHE A 108 9.59 -2.03 -1.32
C PHE A 108 9.43 -0.59 -1.81
N ILE A 109 9.64 0.38 -0.92
CA ILE A 109 9.61 1.81 -1.23
C ILE A 109 10.94 2.19 -1.88
N LEU A 110 10.88 2.68 -3.12
CA LEU A 110 12.04 3.12 -3.87
C LEU A 110 12.61 4.44 -3.31
N PRO A 111 13.91 4.72 -3.52
CA PRO A 111 14.51 6.00 -3.13
C PRO A 111 13.78 7.21 -3.73
N GLY A 112 13.73 8.28 -2.94
CA GLY A 112 13.07 9.53 -3.31
C GLY A 112 12.32 10.11 -2.12
N GLU A 113 11.07 10.50 -2.36
CA GLU A 113 10.19 11.11 -1.36
C GLU A 113 9.53 10.06 -0.45
N ILE A 114 8.89 10.55 0.62
CA ILE A 114 8.04 9.74 1.50
C ILE A 114 6.97 9.06 0.66
N SER A 115 6.82 7.75 0.84
CA SER A 115 5.69 7.05 0.28
C SER A 115 4.50 7.10 1.21
N ILE A 116 3.33 7.50 0.69
CA ILE A 116 2.03 7.41 1.35
C ILE A 116 1.20 6.41 0.56
N THR A 117 0.29 5.75 1.25
CA THR A 117 -0.43 4.62 0.74
C THR A 117 -1.76 4.52 1.47
N ILE A 118 -2.87 4.48 0.72
CA ILE A 118 -4.18 4.16 1.29
C ILE A 118 -4.62 2.82 0.72
N GLY A 119 -4.98 1.89 1.60
CA GLY A 119 -5.56 0.62 1.23
C GLY A 119 -7.00 0.46 1.72
N SER A 120 -7.81 -0.30 0.98
CA SER A 120 -9.14 -0.76 1.38
C SER A 120 -9.27 -2.25 1.03
N GLU A 121 -9.89 -3.02 1.92
CA GLU A 121 -10.22 -4.43 1.65
C GLU A 121 -11.65 -4.55 1.13
N PHE A 122 -11.85 -5.50 0.22
CA PHE A 122 -13.12 -5.74 -0.45
C PHE A 122 -13.50 -7.22 -0.30
N ASP A 123 -14.72 -7.48 0.17
CA ASP A 123 -15.30 -8.83 0.32
C ASP A 123 -16.08 -9.27 -0.94
#